data_AF-A0A3S4I6P1-F1
#
_entry.id   AF-A0A3S4I6P1-F1
#
_cell.length_a   1.000
_cell.length_b   1.000
_cell.length_c   1.000
_cell.angle_alpha   90.00
_cell.angle_beta   90.00
_cell.angle_gamma   90.00
#
_symmetry.space_group_name_H-M   'P 1'
#
loop_
_entity.id
_entity.type
_entity.pdbx_description
1 polymer ?
#
loop_
_entity_poly.entity_id
_entity_poly.type
_entity_poly.pdbx_seq_one_letter_code
_entity_poly.pdbx_strand_id
1 'polypeptide(L)' 'MSNWSLGVYDAVRRLLGRLRPRQLDDLTLEQAIRSLMREMELESRGIISHLDWRIDESALSESQRVTLFRVVRKG' A
#
# COMPACT_ATOMS: atom_id res chain seq x y z
N MET A 1 -25.42 -17.35 17.61
CA MET A 1 -24.17 -16.57 17.57
C MET A 1 -24.54 -15.10 17.44
N SER A 2 -24.19 -14.30 18.44
CA SER A 2 -24.86 -13.03 18.78
C SER A 2 -24.49 -11.89 17.82
N ASN A 3 -25.50 -11.10 17.39
CA ASN A 3 -25.45 -9.93 16.49
C ASN A 3 -24.37 -8.88 16.81
N TRP A 4 -23.85 -8.90 18.04
CA TRP A 4 -22.77 -8.02 18.51
C TRP A 4 -21.38 -8.35 17.93
N SER A 5 -21.13 -9.61 17.60
CA SER A 5 -19.82 -10.06 17.08
C SER A 5 -19.59 -9.58 15.64
N LEU A 6 -20.66 -9.50 14.85
CA LEU A 6 -20.63 -9.04 13.45
C LEU A 6 -20.36 -7.54 13.36
N GLY A 7 -20.99 -6.74 14.23
CA GLY A 7 -20.79 -5.29 14.28
C GLY A 7 -19.38 -4.88 14.72
N VAL A 8 -18.77 -5.61 15.67
CA VAL A 8 -17.37 -5.40 16.06
C VAL A 8 -16.42 -5.81 14.93
N TYR A 9 -16.68 -6.94 14.27
CA TYR A 9 -15.90 -7.39 13.11
C TYR A 9 -15.96 -6.38 11.95
N ASP A 10 -17.14 -5.84 11.64
CA ASP A 10 -17.31 -4.83 10.59
C ASP A 10 -16.67 -3.48 10.97
N ALA A 11 -16.72 -3.08 12.24
CA ALA A 11 -16.05 -1.86 12.72
C ALA A 11 -14.53 -1.98 12.63
N VAL A 12 -13.95 -3.11 13.04
CA VAL A 12 -12.51 -3.39 12.93
C VAL A 12 -12.09 -3.49 11.47
N ARG A 13 -12.87 -4.18 10.62
CA ARG A 13 -12.64 -4.26 9.17
C ARG A 13 -12.70 -2.88 8.51
N ARG A 14 -13.65 -2.01 8.89
CA ARG A 14 -13.71 -0.61 8.43
C ARG A 14 -12.55 0.24 8.93
N LEU A 15 -12.08 0.03 10.17
CA LEU A 15 -10.94 0.76 10.72
C LEU A 15 -9.63 0.35 10.03
N LEU A 16 -9.45 -0.95 9.80
CA LEU A 16 -8.34 -1.51 9.01
C LEU A 16 -8.40 -1.06 7.55
N GLY A 17 -9.59 -1.00 6.95
CA GLY A 17 -9.81 -0.41 5.62
C GLY A 17 -9.48 1.09 5.56
N ARG A 18 -9.69 1.85 6.65
CA ARG A 18 -9.28 3.26 6.76
C ARG A 18 -7.78 3.46 6.99
N LEU A 19 -7.10 2.45 7.51
CA LEU A 19 -5.64 2.42 7.67
C LEU A 19 -4.94 2.03 6.35
N ARG A 20 -5.65 1.42 5.41
CA ARG A 20 -5.12 1.06 4.10
C ARG A 20 -4.79 2.34 3.31
N PRO A 21 -3.59 2.47 2.73
CA PRO A 21 -3.28 3.56 1.82
C PRO A 21 -4.27 3.54 0.65
N ARG A 22 -5.01 4.64 0.44
CA ARG A 22 -6.01 4.74 -0.64
C ARG A 22 -5.44 4.45 -2.03
N GLN A 23 -4.15 4.74 -2.25
CA GLN A 23 -3.46 4.38 -3.49
C GLN A 23 -3.51 2.87 -3.78
N LEU A 24 -3.55 2.00 -2.76
CA LEU A 24 -3.67 0.55 -2.94
C LEU A 24 -5.10 0.06 -3.16
N ASP A 25 -6.10 0.95 -3.11
CA ASP A 25 -7.46 0.63 -3.53
C ASP A 25 -7.63 0.75 -5.05
N ASP A 26 -6.90 1.70 -5.66
CA ASP A 26 -6.99 2.00 -7.09
C ASP A 26 -5.80 1.45 -7.91
N LEU A 27 -4.67 1.17 -7.26
CA LEU A 27 -3.42 0.76 -7.91
C LEU A 27 -2.88 -0.55 -7.34
N THR A 28 -2.15 -1.28 -8.19
CA THR A 28 -1.24 -2.35 -7.75
C THR A 28 -0.14 -1.79 -6.85
N LEU A 29 0.52 -2.65 -6.07
CA LEU A 29 1.59 -2.20 -5.18
C LEU A 29 2.75 -1.59 -5.98
N GLU A 30 3.12 -2.20 -7.12
CA GLU A 30 4.14 -1.66 -8.01
C GLU A 30 3.77 -0.26 -8.50
N GLN A 31 2.56 -0.07 -9.01
CA GLN A 31 2.09 1.22 -9.52
C GLN A 31 2.06 2.29 -8.42
N ALA A 32 1.64 1.93 -7.21
CA ALA A 32 1.62 2.82 -6.07
C ALA A 32 3.05 3.25 -5.67
N ILE A 33 4.02 2.33 -5.67
CA ILE A 33 5.43 2.63 -5.40
C ILE A 33 6.06 3.49 -6.50
N ARG A 34 5.77 3.21 -7.78
CA ARG A 34 6.21 4.06 -8.90
C ARG A 34 5.65 5.48 -8.79
N SER A 35 4.42 5.64 -8.32
CA SER A 35 3.83 6.95 -8.07
C SER A 35 4.56 7.69 -6.94
N LEU A 36 4.89 7.01 -5.83
CA LEU A 36 5.70 7.61 -4.77
C LEU A 36 7.07 8.09 -5.27
N MET A 37 7.76 7.30 -6.09
CA MET A 37 9.05 7.71 -6.66
C MET A 37 8.95 8.96 -7.55
N ARG A 38 7.86 9.10 -8.31
CA ARG A 38 7.59 10.31 -9.10
C ARG A 38 7.31 11.52 -8.22
N GLU A 39 6.57 11.34 -7.12
CA GLU A 39 6.29 12.41 -6.14
C GLU A 39 7.57 12.95 -5.46
N MET A 40 8.64 12.15 -5.39
CA MET A 40 9.93 12.59 -4.85
C MET A 40 10.72 13.53 -5.80
N GLU A 41 10.25 13.71 -7.04
CA GLU A 41 10.85 14.59 -8.05
C GLU A 41 12.37 14.36 -8.26
N LEU A 42 12.82 13.11 -8.16
CA LEU A 42 14.24 12.77 -8.26
C LEU A 42 14.85 13.19 -9.61
N GLU A 43 14.10 13.00 -10.69
CA GLU A 43 14.52 13.40 -12.04
C GLU A 43 14.68 14.92 -12.17
N SER A 44 13.84 15.73 -11.52
CA SER A 44 13.98 17.21 -11.56
C SER A 44 15.24 17.71 -10.84
N ARG A 45 15.78 16.88 -9.95
CA ARG A 45 17.06 17.09 -9.24
C ARG A 45 18.25 16.47 -9.97
N GLY A 46 18.05 15.96 -11.19
CA GLY A 46 19.09 15.28 -11.97
C GLY A 46 19.45 13.88 -11.44
N ILE A 47 18.64 13.32 -10.53
CA ILE A 47 18.85 11.99 -9.96
C ILE A 47 18.09 10.96 -10.81
N ILE A 48 18.84 10.06 -11.44
CA ILE A 48 18.27 8.94 -12.17
C ILE A 48 17.87 7.88 -11.14
N SER A 49 16.57 7.57 -11.07
CA SER A 49 16.04 6.55 -10.16
C SER A 49 15.57 5.33 -10.96
N HIS A 50 15.93 4.14 -10.48
CA HIS A 50 15.53 2.87 -11.08
C HIS A 50 14.75 2.04 -10.07
N LEU A 51 13.59 1.51 -10.46
CA LEU A 51 12.83 0.53 -9.69
C LEU A 51 12.97 -0.83 -10.37
N ASP A 52 13.73 -1.72 -9.75
CA ASP A 52 13.77 -3.14 -10.12
C ASP A 52 12.68 -3.89 -9.34
N TRP A 53 11.55 -4.15 -10.02
CA TRP A 53 10.40 -4.83 -9.42
C TRP A 53 10.50 -6.34 -9.64
N ARG A 54 10.74 -7.10 -8.57
CA ARG A 54 10.92 -8.57 -8.61
C ARG A 54 9.99 -9.31 -7.65
N ILE A 55 8.89 -8.67 -7.27
CA ILE A 55 7.93 -9.20 -6.31
C ILE A 55 6.74 -9.76 -7.10
N ASP A 56 6.41 -11.03 -6.84
CA ASP A 56 5.13 -11.59 -7.25
C ASP A 56 4.03 -11.09 -6.29
N GLU A 57 3.23 -10.13 -6.75
CA GLU A 57 2.15 -9.55 -5.94
C GLU A 57 1.05 -10.56 -5.60
N SER A 58 0.87 -11.61 -6.40
CA SER A 58 -0.14 -12.65 -6.14
C SER A 58 0.20 -13.50 -4.92
N ALA A 59 1.49 -13.64 -4.63
CA ALA A 59 2.01 -14.31 -3.44
C ALA A 59 1.92 -13.45 -2.17
N LEU A 60 1.61 -12.14 -2.29
CA LEU A 60 1.52 -11.23 -1.15
C LEU A 60 0.13 -11.18 -0.54
N SER A 61 0.08 -11.38 0.77
CA SER A 61 -1.09 -11.05 1.57
C SER A 61 -1.35 -9.54 1.54
N GLU A 62 -2.58 -9.15 1.81
CA GLU A 62 -2.97 -7.74 1.91
C GLU A 62 -2.14 -6.99 2.97
N SER A 63 -1.86 -7.61 4.12
CA SER A 63 -1.08 -6.99 5.19
C SER A 63 0.38 -6.76 4.76
N GLN A 64 0.97 -7.66 3.97
CA GLN A 64 2.30 -7.48 3.40
C GLN A 64 2.33 -6.32 2.40
N ARG A 65 1.34 -6.21 1.50
CA ARG A 65 1.24 -5.09 0.55
C ARG A 65 1.15 -3.74 1.26
N VAL A 66 0.29 -3.63 2.26
CA VAL A 66 0.14 -2.40 3.06
C VAL A 66 1.43 -2.06 3.81
N THR A 67 2.13 -3.07 4.33
CA THR A 67 3.38 -2.86 5.08
C THR A 67 4.50 -2.38 4.17
N LEU A 68 4.71 -3.03 3.03
CA LEU A 68 5.71 -2.65 2.04
C LEU A 68 5.50 -1.22 1.55
N PHE A 69 4.26 -0.87 1.19
CA PHE A 69 3.94 0.49 0.77
C PHE A 69 4.30 1.55 1.84
N ARG A 70 3.98 1.27 3.11
CA ARG A 70 4.26 2.18 4.23
C ARG A 70 5.75 2.33 4.50
N VAL A 71 6.54 1.27 4.32
CA VAL A 71 8.01 1.32 4.48
C VAL A 71 8.61 2.21 3.40
N VAL A 72 8.24 2.01 2.13
CA VAL A 72 8.75 2.82 1.01
C VAL A 72 8.40 4.30 1.20
N ARG A 73 7.16 4.61 1.61
CA ARG A 73 6.73 6.00 1.83
C ARG A 73 7.46 6.72 2.98
N LYS A 74 8.01 5.97 3.94
CA LYS A 74 8.71 6.55 5.10
C LYS A 74 10.23 6.71 4.88
N GLY A 75 10.79 6.00 3.91
CA GLY A 75 12.19 6.16 3.50
C GLY A 75 12.37 7.44 2.70
#